data_AF-A0A7K4KZI9-F1
#
_entry.id   AF-A0A7K4KZI9-F1
#
_cell.length_a   1.000
_cell.length_b   1.000
_cell.length_c   1.000
_cell.angle_alpha   90.00
_cell.angle_beta   90.00
_cell.angle_gamma   90.00
#
_symmetry.space_group_name_H-M   'P 1'
#
loop_
_entity.id
_entity.type
_entity.pdbx_description
1 polymer ?
#
loop_
_entity_poly.entity_id
_entity_poly.type
_entity_poly.pdbx_seq_one_letter_code
_entity_poly.pdbx_strand_id
1 'polypeptide(L)'
;AEDQVVEQTEEVFRSYAFHRYQQEREERGEEAPTDPEIAEIQQEPDSMGTQVGRRLAIIGDDIYKRYDAEFRCMLESLQPNKEN
;
A
#
# COMPACT_ATOMS: atom_id res chain seq x y z
N ALA A 1 -21.78 -8.63 -6.17
CA ALA A 1 -22.06 -9.40 -4.93
C ALA A 1 -20.89 -9.23 -3.97
N GLU A 2 -21.05 -9.48 -2.67
CA GLU A 2 -19.96 -9.35 -1.69
C GLU A 2 -18.73 -10.18 -2.08
N ASP A 3 -18.94 -11.40 -2.57
CA ASP A 3 -17.86 -12.30 -3.03
C ASP A 3 -17.03 -11.72 -4.18
N GLN A 4 -17.65 -10.97 -5.10
CA GLN A 4 -16.93 -10.31 -6.19
C GLN A 4 -16.05 -9.16 -5.68
N VAL A 5 -16.45 -8.50 -4.59
CA VAL A 5 -15.63 -7.45 -3.97
C VAL A 5 -14.40 -8.06 -3.31
N VAL A 6 -14.53 -9.24 -2.69
CA VAL A 6 -13.38 -9.97 -2.12
C VAL A 6 -12.36 -10.31 -3.20
N GLU A 7 -12.80 -10.87 -4.34
CA GLU A 7 -11.93 -11.20 -5.46
C GLU A 7 -11.22 -9.96 -6.03
N GLN A 8 -11.92 -8.83 -6.14
CA GLN A 8 -11.36 -7.57 -6.65
C GLN A 8 -10.43 -6.87 -5.64
N THR A 9 -10.59 -7.15 -4.34
CA THR A 9 -9.84 -6.45 -3.29
C THR A 9 -8.35 -6.78 -3.36
N GLU A 10 -7.99 -8.01 -3.71
CA GLU A 10 -6.59 -8.41 -3.81
C GLU A 10 -5.84 -7.59 -4.87
N GLU A 11 -6.44 -7.42 -6.05
CA GLU A 11 -5.87 -6.64 -7.14
C GLU A 11 -5.73 -5.16 -6.75
N VAL A 12 -6.79 -4.57 -6.18
CA VAL A 12 -6.79 -3.18 -5.72
C VAL A 12 -5.72 -2.95 -4.66
N PHE A 13 -5.58 -3.87 -3.70
CA PHE A 13 -4.61 -3.77 -2.62
C PHE A 13 -3.17 -3.87 -3.14
N ARG A 14 -2.87 -4.83 -4.01
CA ARG A 14 -1.55 -4.98 -4.64
C ARG A 14 -1.14 -3.72 -5.41
N SER A 15 -2.08 -3.12 -6.15
CA SER A 15 -1.84 -1.87 -6.85
C SER A 15 -1.65 -0.68 -5.92
N TYR A 16 -2.48 -0.58 -4.88
CA TYR A 16 -2.34 0.44 -3.84
C TYR A 16 -0.96 0.38 -3.16
N ALA A 17 -0.55 -0.81 -2.70
CA ALA A 17 0.72 -1.01 -2.01
C ALA A 17 1.91 -0.64 -2.91
N PHE A 18 1.90 -1.08 -4.16
CA PHE A 18 2.93 -0.74 -5.14
C PHE A 18 3.04 0.77 -5.37
N HIS A 19 1.93 1.45 -5.63
CA HIS A 19 1.96 2.89 -5.90
C HIS A 19 2.33 3.71 -4.66
N ARG A 20 1.89 3.28 -3.47
CA ARG A 20 2.26 3.93 -2.20
C ARG A 20 3.76 3.79 -1.93
N TYR A 21 4.32 2.61 -2.15
CA TYR A 21 5.75 2.35 -1.99
C TYR A 21 6.59 3.19 -2.95
N GLN A 22 6.22 3.26 -4.22
CA GLN A 22 6.91 4.08 -5.21
C GLN A 22 6.88 5.56 -4.82
N GLN A 23 5.73 6.07 -4.38
CA GLN A 23 5.62 7.45 -3.90
C GLN A 23 6.50 7.70 -2.66
N GLU A 24 6.53 6.79 -1.69
CA GLU A 24 7.38 6.94 -0.51
C GLU A 24 8.87 6.94 -0.88
N ARG A 25 9.27 6.14 -1.87
CA ARG A 25 10.65 6.13 -2.41
C ARG A 25 10.99 7.43 -3.13
N GLU A 26 10.05 7.99 -3.89
CA GLU A 26 10.23 9.30 -4.54
C GLU A 26 10.34 10.44 -3.52
N GLU A 27 9.55 10.39 -2.44
CA GLU A 27 9.53 11.43 -1.39
C GLU A 27 10.74 11.37 -0.46
N ARG A 28 11.15 10.17 -0.04
CA ARG A 28 12.17 9.96 1.01
C ARG A 28 13.49 9.44 0.47
N GLY A 29 13.57 9.08 -0.81
CA GLY A 29 14.79 8.59 -1.44
C GLY A 29 15.37 7.38 -0.71
N GLU A 30 16.64 7.47 -0.33
CA GLU A 30 17.39 6.41 0.37
C GLU A 30 16.86 6.12 1.79
N GLU A 31 16.09 7.04 2.40
CA GLU A 31 15.52 6.85 3.75
C GLU A 31 14.23 6.02 3.77
N ALA A 32 13.62 5.79 2.61
CA ALA A 32 12.48 4.89 2.52
C ALA A 32 12.91 3.43 2.82
N PRO A 33 12.08 2.65 3.50
CA PRO A 33 12.35 1.23 3.68
C PRO A 33 12.38 0.54 2.31
N THR A 34 13.28 -0.43 2.15
CA THR A 34 13.32 -1.27 0.94
C THR A 34 12.45 -2.49 1.16
N ASP A 35 11.45 -2.66 0.31
CA ASP A 35 10.57 -3.81 0.32
C ASP A 35 10.59 -4.49 -1.06
N PRO A 36 11.35 -5.59 -1.22
CA PRO A 36 11.43 -6.31 -2.49
C PRO A 36 10.12 -7.01 -2.85
N GLU A 37 9.30 -7.40 -1.88
CA GLU A 37 8.01 -8.04 -2.15
C GLU A 37 7.06 -7.05 -2.84
N ILE A 38 7.01 -5.81 -2.36
CA ILE A 38 6.20 -4.75 -2.98
C ILE A 38 6.80 -4.30 -4.32
N ALA A 39 8.13 -4.20 -4.43
CA ALA A 39 8.80 -3.76 -5.65
C ALA A 39 8.60 -4.73 -6.83
N GLU A 40 8.43 -6.02 -6.56
CA GLU A 40 8.27 -7.07 -7.58
C GLU A 40 6.81 -7.33 -7.98
N ILE A 41 5.84 -6.59 -7.41
CA ILE A 41 4.41 -6.77 -7.74
C ILE A 41 4.18 -6.47 -9.22
N GLN A 42 3.72 -7.47 -9.97
CA GLN A 42 3.27 -7.31 -11.35
C GLN A 42 1.92 -6.58 -11.37
N GLN A 43 1.84 -5.52 -12.18
CA GLN A 43 0.63 -4.71 -12.35
C GLN A 43 0.04 -4.96 -13.73
N GLU A 44 -1.28 -5.12 -13.82
CA GLU A 44 -2.01 -5.03 -15.09
C GLU A 44 -2.47 -3.58 -15.28
N PRO A 45 -1.80 -2.78 -16.13
CA PRO A 45 -1.95 -1.31 -16.15
C PRO A 45 -3.36 -0.83 -16.54
N ASP A 46 -4.11 -1.64 -17.29
CA ASP A 46 -5.42 -1.25 -17.83
C ASP A 46 -6.60 -1.85 -17.04
N SER A 47 -6.34 -2.61 -15.99
CA SER A 47 -7.42 -3.19 -15.19
C SER A 47 -8.11 -2.13 -14.32
N MET A 48 -9.38 -2.37 -14.00
CA MET A 48 -10.13 -1.48 -13.12
C MET A 48 -9.55 -1.48 -11.70
N GLY A 49 -9.11 -2.64 -11.20
CA GLY A 49 -8.51 -2.78 -9.89
C GLY A 49 -7.23 -1.95 -9.74
N THR A 50 -6.36 -1.98 -10.76
CA THR A 50 -5.13 -1.17 -10.79
C THR A 50 -5.41 0.33 -10.77
N GLN A 51 -6.39 0.79 -11.57
CA GLN A 51 -6.77 2.21 -11.59
C GLN A 51 -7.32 2.66 -10.23
N VAL A 52 -8.14 1.83 -9.59
CA VAL A 52 -8.69 2.10 -8.26
C VAL A 52 -7.57 2.12 -7.21
N GLY A 53 -6.71 1.11 -7.15
CA GLY A 53 -5.60 1.03 -6.20
C GLY A 53 -4.64 2.21 -6.32
N ARG A 54 -4.26 2.57 -7.55
CA ARG A 54 -3.48 3.78 -7.81
C ARG A 54 -4.16 5.05 -7.31
N ARG A 55 -5.47 5.20 -7.56
CA ARG A 55 -6.21 6.39 -7.11
C ARG A 55 -6.27 6.45 -5.59
N LEU A 56 -6.47 5.32 -4.92
CA LEU A 56 -6.44 5.21 -3.47
C LEU A 56 -5.07 5.60 -2.89
N ALA A 57 -3.96 5.22 -3.52
CA ALA A 57 -2.62 5.61 -3.08
C ALA A 57 -2.43 7.13 -3.15
N ILE A 58 -2.88 7.76 -4.24
CA ILE A 58 -2.78 9.21 -4.44
C ILE A 58 -3.62 10.00 -3.43
N ILE A 59 -4.90 9.63 -3.25
CA ILE A 59 -5.80 10.37 -2.34
C ILE A 59 -5.53 10.03 -0.87
N GLY A 60 -5.00 8.84 -0.60
CA GLY A 60 -4.75 8.33 0.73
C GLY A 60 -3.63 9.09 1.43
N ASP A 61 -2.69 9.69 0.69
CA ASP A 61 -1.49 10.32 1.25
C ASP A 61 -1.79 11.46 2.25
N ASP A 62 -2.73 12.37 1.93
CA ASP A 62 -3.08 13.50 2.81
C ASP A 62 -3.84 13.08 4.08
N ILE A 63 -4.57 11.97 4.01
CA ILE A 63 -5.27 11.39 5.17
C ILE A 63 -4.28 10.55 5.99
N TYR A 64 -3.46 9.75 5.33
CA TYR A 64 -2.44 8.88 5.91
C TYR A 64 -1.42 9.67 6.74
N LYS A 65 -0.94 10.82 6.25
CA LYS A 65 -0.01 11.70 6.99
C LYS A 65 -0.47 12.09 8.38
N ARG A 66 -1.79 12.17 8.62
CA ARG A 66 -2.33 12.52 9.94
C ARG A 66 -2.24 11.36 10.94
N TYR A 67 -2.23 10.12 10.46
CA TYR A 67 -2.25 8.91 11.28
C TYR A 67 -0.91 8.15 11.26
N ASP A 68 0.02 8.49 10.38
CA ASP A 68 1.30 7.78 10.21
C ASP A 68 2.07 7.62 11.53
N ALA A 69 2.17 8.68 12.33
CA ALA A 69 2.86 8.63 13.62
C ALA A 69 2.18 7.67 14.62
N GLU A 70 0.84 7.63 14.61
CA GLU A 70 0.06 6.73 15.47
C GLU A 70 0.23 5.28 15.04
N PHE A 71 0.14 5.00 13.73
CA PHE A 71 0.36 3.67 13.18
C PHE A 71 1.77 3.16 13.44
N ARG A 72 2.79 4.00 13.29
CA ARG A 72 4.18 3.64 13.63
C ARG A 72 4.31 3.27 15.11
N CYS A 73 3.76 4.07 16.01
CA CYS A 73 3.77 3.77 17.44
C CYS A 73 3.03 2.47 17.78
N MET A 74 1.90 2.22 17.13
CA MET A 74 1.16 0.96 17.27
C MET A 74 1.98 -0.24 16.78
N LEU A 75 2.63 -0.16 15.61
CA LEU A 75 3.47 -1.23 15.07
C LEU A 75 4.69 -1.51 15.96
N GLU A 76 5.34 -0.47 16.48
CA GLU A 76 6.45 -0.60 17.43
C GLU A 76 6.03 -1.29 18.73
N SER A 77 4.81 -0.98 19.20
CA SER A 77 4.23 -1.58 20.40
C SER A 77 3.81 -3.03 20.19
N LEU A 78 3.24 -3.34 19.01
CA LEU A 78 2.75 -4.67 18.66
C LEU A 78 3.89 -5.67 18.41
N GLN A 79 5.04 -5.20 17.90
CA GLN A 79 6.15 -6.04 17.46
C GLN A 79 5.70 -7.21 16.57
N PRO A 80 5.03 -6.91 15.44
CA PRO A 80 4.50 -7.94 14.56
C PRO A 80 5.62 -8.82 13.98
N ASN A 81 5.30 -10.09 13.85
CA ASN A 81 6.07 -11.16 13.25
C ASN A 81 5.12 -11.97 12.34
N LYS A 82 5.62 -12.99 11.66
CA LYS A 82 4.82 -13.72 10.68
C LYS A 82 3.59 -14.45 11.27
N GLU A 83 3.58 -14.69 12.57
CA GLU A 83 2.57 -15.49 13.26
C GLU A 83 1.53 -14.64 14.02
N ASN A 84 1.73 -13.32 14.17
CA ASN A 84 0.87 -12.45 15.00
C ASN A 84 0.44 -11.14 14.35
#